data_AF-A0A2M6W6N3-F1
#
_entry.id   AF-A0A2M6W6N3-F1
#
_cell.length_a   1.000
_cell.length_b   1.000
_cell.length_c   1.000
_cell.angle_alpha   90.00
_cell.angle_beta   90.00
_cell.angle_gamma   90.00
#
_symmetry.space_group_name_H-M   'P 1'
#
loop_
_entity.id
_entity.type
_entity.pdbx_description
1 polymer ?
#
loop_
_entity_poly.entity_id
_entity_poly.type
_entity_poly.pdbx_seq_one_letter_code
_entity_poly.pdbx_strand_id
1 'polypeptide(L)'
;MSFFSVFFGGSAGKYSNQEKIINEQEIHRLFNSIHLPNVSENEENTVEKAVLLARHSDGKISLRKIFETLRYLEKSKKISKNDRIKLMKVFENYFSQHFS
;
A
#
# COMPACT_ATOMS: atom_id res chain seq x y z
N MET A 1 -7.34 3.05 -20.39
CA MET A 1 -8.20 2.03 -19.78
C MET A 1 -7.94 2.04 -18.28
N SER A 2 -8.83 2.66 -17.52
CA SER A 2 -8.65 2.93 -16.09
C SER A 2 -9.28 1.80 -15.29
N PHE A 3 -8.47 0.86 -14.80
CA PHE A 3 -8.93 -0.36 -14.11
C PHE A 3 -9.34 -0.12 -12.65
N PHE A 4 -9.19 1.10 -12.15
CA PHE A 4 -9.31 1.38 -10.72
C PHE A 4 -10.64 2.02 -10.31
N SER A 5 -11.46 2.54 -11.23
CA SER A 5 -12.57 3.47 -10.92
C SER A 5 -13.76 2.92 -10.10
N VAL A 6 -13.84 1.62 -9.81
CA VAL A 6 -15.10 0.99 -9.35
C VAL A 6 -15.09 0.48 -7.89
N PHE A 7 -13.97 0.55 -7.15
CA PHE A 7 -13.86 -0.12 -5.83
C PHE A 7 -13.81 0.81 -4.59
N PHE A 8 -14.01 2.12 -4.74
CA PHE A 8 -13.59 3.18 -3.79
C PHE A 8 -14.58 3.63 -2.69
N GLY A 9 -15.58 2.83 -2.30
CA GLY A 9 -16.71 3.33 -1.48
C GLY A 9 -16.73 3.03 0.03
N GLY A 10 -16.17 1.91 0.52
CA GLY A 10 -16.74 1.29 1.72
C GLY A 10 -16.02 1.40 3.08
N SER A 11 -14.74 1.80 3.14
CA SER A 11 -13.99 1.81 4.44
C SER A 11 -12.88 2.85 4.49
N ALA A 12 -12.96 3.84 3.61
CA ALA A 12 -11.86 4.74 3.29
C ALA A 12 -11.79 5.96 4.22
N GLY A 13 -12.80 6.18 5.06
CA GLY A 13 -12.86 7.32 5.99
C GLY A 13 -11.89 7.26 7.18
N LYS A 14 -11.23 6.11 7.43
CA LYS A 14 -10.23 5.98 8.51
C LYS A 14 -8.86 6.54 8.13
N TYR A 15 -8.57 6.63 6.83
CA TYR A 15 -7.22 6.91 6.32
C TYR A 15 -7.17 8.27 5.64
N SER A 16 -6.13 9.04 5.94
CA SER A 16 -5.96 10.38 5.37
C SER A 16 -5.84 10.32 3.85
N ASN A 17 -6.55 11.23 3.18
CA ASN A 17 -6.42 11.51 1.75
C ASN A 17 -5.17 12.35 1.43
N GLN A 18 -4.44 12.81 2.44
CA GLN A 18 -3.29 13.67 2.23
C GLN A 18 -2.21 12.94 1.45
N GLU A 19 -1.93 13.45 0.26
CA GLU A 19 -0.91 12.94 -0.63
C GLU A 19 0.47 13.35 -0.11
N LYS A 20 1.36 12.37 0.02
CA LYS A 20 2.75 12.58 0.41
C LYS A 20 3.66 11.99 -0.66
N ILE A 21 4.77 12.67 -0.92
CA ILE A 21 5.80 12.18 -1.85
C ILE A 21 6.56 11.09 -1.12
N ILE A 22 6.54 9.88 -1.65
CA ILE A 22 7.32 8.75 -1.13
C ILE A 22 8.17 8.24 -2.27
N ASN A 23 9.48 8.12 -2.05
CA ASN A 23 10.37 7.61 -3.07
C ASN A 23 10.22 6.09 -3.23
N GLU A 24 10.49 5.60 -4.44
CA GLU A 24 10.46 4.16 -4.73
C GLU A 24 11.42 3.38 -3.83
N GLN A 25 12.61 3.93 -3.59
CA GLN A 25 13.58 3.34 -2.65
C GLN A 25 13.06 3.24 -1.22
N GLU A 26 12.22 4.19 -0.78
CA GLU A 26 11.62 4.16 0.56
C GLU A 26 10.54 3.09 0.64
N ILE A 27 9.72 2.95 -0.40
CA ILE A 27 8.74 1.87 -0.51
C ILE A 27 9.46 0.52 -0.48
N HIS A 28 10.51 0.36 -1.28
CA HIS A 28 11.31 -0.87 -1.30
C HIS A 28 11.89 -1.21 0.09
N ARG A 29 12.43 -0.21 0.80
CA ARG A 29 12.93 -0.39 2.17
C ARG A 29 11.82 -0.79 3.15
N LEU A 30 10.65 -0.18 3.05
CA LEU A 30 9.49 -0.52 3.88
C LEU A 30 9.08 -1.98 3.65
N PHE A 31 9.02 -2.45 2.40
CA PHE A 31 8.74 -3.84 2.10
C PHE A 31 9.83 -4.80 2.59
N ASN A 32 11.11 -4.50 2.34
CA ASN A 32 12.23 -5.32 2.83
C ASN A 32 12.31 -5.38 4.37
N SER A 33 11.84 -4.35 5.07
CA SER A 33 11.80 -4.35 6.54
C SER A 33 10.73 -5.28 7.12
N ILE A 34 9.79 -5.75 6.30
CA ILE A 34 8.66 -6.56 6.73
C ILE A 34 8.90 -7.99 6.30
N HIS A 35 9.13 -8.87 7.27
CA HIS A 35 9.08 -10.29 7.00
C HIS A 35 7.61 -10.72 6.84
N LEU A 36 7.19 -11.05 5.62
CA LEU A 36 5.86 -11.58 5.32
C LEU A 36 5.96 -13.11 5.20
N PRO A 37 5.81 -13.88 6.30
CA PRO A 37 6.05 -15.33 6.30
C PRO A 37 5.12 -16.13 5.37
N ASN A 38 4.04 -15.51 4.89
CA ASN A 38 3.02 -16.13 4.03
C ASN A 38 3.06 -15.63 2.59
N VAL A 39 4.03 -14.78 2.22
CA VAL A 39 4.11 -14.18 0.89
C VAL A 39 5.39 -14.70 0.25
N SER A 40 5.26 -15.40 -0.87
CA SER A 40 6.43 -15.84 -1.64
C SER A 40 7.22 -14.61 -2.12
N GLU A 41 8.53 -14.72 -2.32
CA GLU A 41 9.39 -13.66 -2.88
C GLU A 41 8.82 -13.08 -4.21
N ASN A 42 8.11 -13.90 -4.99
CA ASN A 42 7.38 -13.47 -6.19
C ASN A 42 6.12 -12.63 -5.89
N GLU A 43 5.46 -12.88 -4.77
CA GLU A 43 4.29 -12.14 -4.33
C GLU A 43 4.68 -10.83 -3.65
N GLU A 44 5.81 -10.77 -2.92
CA GLU A 44 6.34 -9.53 -2.33
C GLU A 44 6.61 -8.49 -3.42
N ASN A 45 7.27 -8.92 -4.50
CA ASN A 45 7.48 -8.11 -5.71
C ASN A 45 6.17 -7.65 -6.37
N THR A 46 5.08 -8.43 -6.24
CA THR A 46 3.77 -8.07 -6.80
C THR A 46 3.09 -6.99 -5.98
N VAL A 47 3.19 -7.07 -4.64
CA VAL A 47 2.62 -6.08 -3.73
C VAL A 47 3.36 -4.75 -3.85
N GLU A 48 4.69 -4.78 -3.88
CA GLU A 48 5.51 -3.59 -4.07
C GLU A 48 5.17 -2.88 -5.39
N LYS A 49 5.14 -3.62 -6.51
CA LYS A 49 4.76 -3.07 -7.82
C LYS A 49 3.35 -2.49 -7.80
N ALA A 50 2.40 -3.12 -7.14
CA ALA A 50 1.04 -2.60 -7.03
C ALA A 50 1.00 -1.27 -6.27
N VAL A 51 1.78 -1.13 -5.19
CA VAL A 51 1.89 0.14 -4.44
C VAL A 51 2.61 1.20 -5.26
N LEU A 52 3.67 0.85 -6.00
CA LEU A 52 4.35 1.76 -6.92
C LEU A 52 3.44 2.25 -8.04
N LEU A 53 2.64 1.36 -8.64
CA LEU A 53 1.66 1.70 -9.67
C LEU A 53 0.47 2.52 -9.12
N ALA A 54 0.17 2.38 -7.82
CA ALA A 54 -0.87 3.17 -7.17
C ALA A 54 -0.45 4.63 -6.93
N ARG A 55 0.86 4.94 -7.00
CA ARG A 55 1.36 6.32 -6.95
C ARG A 55 0.76 7.13 -8.11
N HIS A 56 0.42 8.38 -7.82
CA HIS A 56 0.12 9.34 -8.88
C HIS A 56 1.38 9.62 -9.70
N SER A 57 1.22 10.14 -10.92
CA SER A 57 2.32 10.45 -11.85
C SER A 57 3.35 11.45 -11.30
N ASP A 58 2.99 12.17 -10.23
CA ASP A 58 3.85 13.07 -9.46
C ASP A 58 4.63 12.36 -8.33
N GLY A 59 4.53 11.03 -8.27
CA GLY A 59 5.20 10.20 -7.27
C GLY A 59 4.53 10.22 -5.89
N LYS A 60 3.35 10.84 -5.76
CA LYS A 60 2.64 10.93 -4.49
C LYS A 60 1.71 9.76 -4.25
N ILE A 61 1.52 9.44 -2.98
CA ILE A 61 0.56 8.44 -2.53
C ILE A 61 -0.01 8.85 -1.17
N SER A 62 -1.28 8.51 -0.93
CA SER A 62 -1.95 8.73 0.36
C SER A 62 -2.13 7.39 1.10
N LEU A 63 -2.25 7.44 2.42
CA LEU A 63 -2.55 6.25 3.24
C LEU A 63 -3.84 5.57 2.80
N ARG A 64 -4.84 6.35 2.37
CA ARG A 64 -6.08 5.79 1.82
C ARG A 64 -5.82 4.98 0.56
N LYS A 65 -5.00 5.49 -0.37
CA LYS A 65 -4.73 4.80 -1.62
C LYS A 65 -3.91 3.53 -1.41
N ILE A 66 -2.99 3.55 -0.44
CA ILE A 66 -2.28 2.34 0.03
C ILE A 66 -3.28 1.32 0.58
N PHE A 67 -4.17 1.72 1.49
CA PHE A 67 -5.21 0.85 2.05
C PHE A 67 -6.08 0.21 0.97
N GLU A 68 -6.52 0.99 0.00
CA GLU A 68 -7.35 0.53 -1.10
C GLU A 68 -6.60 -0.47 -2.00
N THR A 69 -5.33 -0.20 -2.30
CA THR A 69 -4.45 -1.10 -3.05
C THR A 69 -4.27 -2.43 -2.33
N LEU A 70 -3.95 -2.40 -1.04
CA LEU A 70 -3.78 -3.61 -0.24
C LEU A 70 -5.10 -4.37 -0.08
N ARG A 71 -6.23 -3.67 0.05
CA ARG A 71 -7.56 -4.30 0.09
C ARG A 71 -7.91 -4.99 -1.23
N TYR A 72 -7.49 -4.43 -2.37
CA TYR A 72 -7.65 -5.08 -3.67
C TYR A 72 -6.79 -6.34 -3.78
N LEU A 73 -5.55 -6.32 -3.27
CA LEU A 73 -4.67 -7.49 -3.24
C LEU A 73 -5.20 -8.58 -2.29
N GLU A 74 -5.77 -8.20 -1.14
CA GLU A 74 -6.46 -9.13 -0.23
C GLU A 74 -7.63 -9.82 -0.94
N LYS A 75 -8.49 -9.04 -1.63
CA LYS A 75 -9.61 -9.60 -2.40
C LYS A 75 -9.15 -10.51 -3.54
N SER A 76 -8.00 -10.20 -4.14
CA SER A 76 -7.38 -10.98 -5.21
C SER A 76 -6.60 -12.20 -4.68
N LYS A 77 -6.67 -12.48 -3.38
CA LYS A 77 -5.96 -13.57 -2.68
C LYS A 77 -4.44 -13.51 -2.87
N LYS A 78 -3.87 -12.32 -3.11
CA LYS A 78 -2.42 -12.09 -3.25
C LYS A 78 -1.73 -11.84 -1.91
N ILE A 79 -2.50 -11.38 -0.92
CA ILE A 79 -2.04 -11.20 0.46
C ILE A 79 -3.14 -11.66 1.41
N SER A 80 -2.78 -12.09 2.61
CA SER A 80 -3.77 -12.38 3.65
C SER A 80 -4.30 -11.10 4.31
N LYS A 81 -5.43 -11.22 5.02
CA LYS A 81 -5.95 -10.13 5.86
C LYS A 81 -4.93 -9.68 6.91
N ASN A 82 -4.13 -10.60 7.45
CA ASN A 82 -3.07 -10.27 8.42
C ASN A 82 -1.95 -9.48 7.76
N ASP A 83 -1.55 -9.85 6.55
CA ASP A 83 -0.51 -9.13 5.81
C ASP A 83 -0.96 -7.71 5.48
N ARG A 84 -2.23 -7.52 5.04
CA ARG A 84 -2.80 -6.17 4.87
C ARG A 84 -2.70 -5.34 6.15
N ILE A 85 -3.05 -5.91 7.30
CA ILE A 85 -3.01 -5.19 8.59
C ILE A 85 -1.57 -4.83 8.96
N LYS A 86 -0.61 -5.75 8.78
CA LYS A 86 0.82 -5.50 9.03
C LYS A 86 1.37 -4.41 8.13
N LEU A 87 1.14 -4.52 6.82
CA LEU A 87 1.56 -3.54 5.82
C LEU A 87 0.99 -2.16 6.14
N MET A 88 -0.32 -2.08 6.42
CA MET A 88 -0.95 -0.81 6.80
C MET A 88 -0.34 -0.19 8.04
N LYS A 89 -0.03 -0.97 9.08
CA LYS A 89 0.65 -0.44 10.28
C LYS A 89 2.03 0.15 9.96
N VAL A 90 2.77 -0.48 9.06
CA VAL A 90 4.10 0.02 8.68
C VAL A 90 3.99 1.33 7.89
N PHE A 91 3.04 1.42 6.96
CA PHE A 91 2.77 2.68 6.28
C PHE A 91 2.21 3.77 7.21
N GLU A 92 1.30 3.44 8.13
CA GLU A 92 0.82 4.37 9.16
C GLU A 92 1.98 4.92 10.00
N ASN A 93 2.87 4.04 10.47
CA ASN A 93 4.03 4.44 11.26
C ASN A 93 5.01 5.30 10.44
N TYR A 94 5.28 4.92 9.20
CA TYR A 94 6.11 5.70 8.29
C TYR A 94 5.56 7.12 8.09
N PHE A 95 4.26 7.23 7.80
CA PHE A 95 3.63 8.54 7.61
C PHE A 95 3.66 9.38 8.89
N SER A 96 3.47 8.77 10.06
CA SER A 96 3.57 9.46 11.34
C SER A 96 4.99 9.91 11.68
N GLN A 97 6.03 9.19 11.25
CA GLN A 97 7.42 9.54 11.54
C GLN A 97 8.00 10.56 10.56
N HIS A 98 7.60 10.50 9.29
CA HIS A 98 8.18 11.31 8.22
C HIS A 98 7.34 12.52 7.81
N PHE A 99 6.05 12.58 8.14
CA PHE A 99 5.14 13.63 7.67
C PHE A 99 4.24 14.24 8.74
N SER A 100 4.55 14.02 10.02
CA SER A 100 3.86 14.64 11.16
C SER A 100 4.32 16.07 11.43
#